data_AF-A0A6N9SB00-F1
#
_entry.id   AF-A0A6N9SB00-F1
#
_cell.length_a   1.000
_cell.length_b   1.000
_cell.length_c   1.000
_cell.angle_alpha   90.00
_cell.angle_beta   90.00
_cell.angle_gamma   90.00
#
_symmetry.space_group_name_H-M   'P 1'
#
loop_
_entity.id
_entity.type
_entity.pdbx_description
1 polymer ?
#
loop_
_entity_poly.entity_id
_entity_poly.type
_entity_poly.pdbx_seq_one_letter_code
_entity_poly.pdbx_strand_id
1 'polypeptide(L)' 'MKHLTEMVRQHKAGKTNGIYAVCSAHPLVLEAAIRYASANQTPLL' A
#
# COMPACT_ATOMS: atom_id res chain seq x y z
N MET A 1 -12.38 1.04 -2.88
CA MET A 1 -12.02 1.56 -4.22
C MET A 1 -11.69 3.05 -4.24
N LYS A 2 -12.51 3.95 -3.66
CA LYS A 2 -12.28 5.43 -3.71
C LYS A 2 -10.86 5.88 -3.30
N HIS A 3 -10.25 5.22 -2.32
CA HIS A 3 -8.92 5.60 -1.82
C HIS A 3 -7.78 5.35 -2.84
N LEU A 4 -7.81 4.22 -3.55
CA LEU A 4 -6.83 3.90 -4.60
C LEU A 4 -6.97 4.86 -5.79
N THR A 5 -8.20 5.13 -6.23
CA THR A 5 -8.45 6.06 -7.33
C THR A 5 -7.97 7.48 -6.99
N GLU A 6 -8.18 7.93 -5.76
CA GLU A 6 -7.67 9.22 -5.31
C GLU A 6 -6.13 9.24 -5.26
N MET A 7 -5.50 8.17 -4.77
CA MET A 7 -4.05 8.07 -4.77
C MET A 7 -3.48 8.16 -6.19
N VAL A 8 -4.08 7.45 -7.16
CA VAL A 8 -3.70 7.53 -8.57
C VAL A 8 -3.90 8.95 -9.12
N ARG A 9 -5.01 9.62 -8.79
CA ARG A 9 -5.26 11.00 -9.23
C ARG A 9 -4.16 11.94 -8.74
N GLN A 10 -3.80 11.84 -7.46
CA GLN A 10 -2.74 12.64 -6.84
C GLN A 10 -1.36 12.33 -7.44
N HIS A 11 -1.07 11.04 -7.69
CA HIS A 11 0.17 10.61 -8.34
C HIS A 11 0.31 11.24 -9.72
N LYS A 12 -0.76 11.15 -10.53
CA LYS A 12 -0.82 11.75 -11.87
C LYS A 12 -0.77 13.28 -11.86
N ALA A 13 -1.06 13.92 -10.72
CA ALA A 13 -0.89 15.36 -10.52
C ALA A 13 0.53 15.75 -10.06
N GLY A 14 1.47 14.81 -10.05
CA GLY A 14 2.88 15.05 -9.71
C GLY A 14 3.23 14.84 -8.23
N LYS A 15 2.28 14.38 -7.40
CA LYS A 15 2.63 13.99 -6.02
C LYS A 15 3.38 12.66 -6.02
N THR A 16 4.47 12.61 -5.27
CA THR A 16 5.20 11.36 -5.03
C THR A 16 4.49 10.54 -3.96
N ASN A 17 3.49 9.76 -4.37
CA ASN A 17 2.75 8.83 -3.51
C ASN A 17 2.56 7.48 -4.21
N GLY A 18 2.24 6.45 -3.43
CA GLY A 18 2.05 5.08 -3.89
C GLY A 18 1.62 4.16 -2.77
N ILE A 19 1.43 2.88 -3.11
CA ILE A 19 1.06 1.82 -2.17
C ILE A 19 1.89 0.57 -2.48
N TYR A 20 2.31 -0.14 -1.44
CA TYR A 20 2.95 -1.43 -1.61
C TYR A 20 1.88 -2.49 -1.89
N ALA A 21 2.01 -3.17 -3.03
CA ALA A 21 1.16 -4.29 -3.42
C ALA A 21 1.91 -5.61 -3.20
N VAL A 22 1.56 -6.35 -2.15
CA VAL A 22 2.27 -7.58 -1.76
C VAL A 22 1.60 -8.79 -2.41
N CYS A 23 2.18 -9.25 -3.52
CA CYS A 23 1.68 -10.38 -4.30
C CYS A 23 2.24 -11.73 -3.81
N SER A 24 1.94 -12.12 -2.58
CA SER A 24 2.39 -13.40 -2.01
C SER A 24 1.27 -14.11 -1.26
N ALA A 25 1.22 -15.44 -1.36
CA ALA A 25 0.34 -16.28 -0.56
C ALA A 25 1.04 -16.87 0.68
N HIS A 26 2.33 -16.59 0.87
CA HIS A 26 3.08 -17.18 1.97
C HIS A 26 2.72 -16.51 3.31
N PRO A 27 2.32 -17.26 4.35
CA PRO A 27 1.81 -16.68 5.60
C PRO A 27 2.76 -15.67 6.26
N LEU A 28 4.06 -16.00 6.34
CA LEU A 28 5.05 -15.10 6.95
C LEU A 28 5.25 -13.80 6.17
N VAL A 29 5.06 -13.82 4.85
CA VAL A 29 5.17 -12.61 4.02
C VAL A 29 3.99 -11.68 4.29
N LEU A 30 2.78 -12.24 4.39
CA LEU A 30 1.58 -11.46 4.72
C LEU A 30 1.68 -10.87 6.14
N GLU A 31 2.13 -11.66 7.11
CA GLU A 31 2.33 -11.18 8.47
C GLU A 31 3.35 -10.04 8.55
N ALA A 32 4.50 -10.20 7.89
CA ALA A 32 5.52 -9.17 7.84
C ALA A 32 5.01 -7.88 7.17
N ALA A 33 4.28 -8.00 6.06
CA ALA A 33 3.70 -6.87 5.36
C ALA A 33 2.69 -6.10 6.22
N ILE A 34 1.80 -6.80 6.92
CA ILE A 34 0.80 -6.19 7.82
C ILE A 34 1.49 -5.50 9.00
N ARG A 35 2.45 -6.16 9.66
CA ARG A 35 3.21 -5.57 10.77
C ARG A 35 3.96 -4.31 10.34
N TYR A 36 4.61 -4.35 9.18
CA TYR A 36 5.30 -3.19 8.62
C TYR A 36 4.34 -2.04 8.31
N ALA A 37 3.23 -2.32 7.64
CA ALA A 37 2.23 -1.31 7.30
C ALA A 37 1.62 -0.65 8.54
N SER A 38 1.36 -1.44 9.58
CA SER A 38 0.86 -0.94 10.86
C SER A 38 1.88 -0.04 11.57
N ALA A 39 3.16 -0.45 11.63
CA ALA A 39 4.23 0.31 12.28
C ALA A 39 4.52 1.65 11.57
N ASN A 40 4.40 1.69 10.25
CA ASN A 40 4.69 2.87 9.44
C ASN A 40 3.44 3.70 9.08
N GLN A 41 2.26 3.25 9.54
CA GLN A 41 0.96 3.86 9.21
C GLN A 41 0.74 4.04 7.70
N THR A 42 1.21 3.09 6.90
CA THR A 42 1.06 3.11 5.44
C THR A 42 -0.08 2.20 4.99
N PRO A 43 -0.83 2.55 3.93
CA PRO A 43 -1.77 1.61 3.33
C PRO A 43 -1.02 0.42 2.72
N LEU A 44 -1.67 -0.76 2.70
CA LEU A 44 -1.15 -2.00 2.13
C LEU A 44 -2.19 -2.59 1.17
N LEU A 45 -1.75 -3.07 0.02
CA LEU A 45 -2.56 -3.77 -0.99
C LEU A 45 -2.13 -5.23 -1.12
#